data_AF-A0A1F3D0P3-F1
#
_entry.id   AF-A0A1F3D0P3-F1
#
_cell.length_a   1.000
_cell.length_b   1.000
_cell.length_c   1.000
_cell.angle_alpha   90.00
_cell.angle_beta   90.00
_cell.angle_gamma   90.00
#
_symmetry.space_group_name_H-M   'P 1'
#
loop_
_entity.id
_entity.type
_entity.pdbx_description
1 polymer ?
#
loop_
_entity_poly.entity_id
_entity_poly.type
_entity_poly.pdbx_seq_one_letter_code
_entity_poly.pdbx_strand_id
1 'polypeptide(L)'
;MTMEKGKFGNLTTNQLQKRKKYAFILLVILIAAVVLDVSALIYLLVIGKGFNNALFATTAACMVIFIPIYMGKKKIEGELKNRENN
;
A
#
# COMPACT_ATOMS: atom_id res chain seq x y z
N MET A 1 -6.50 -9.51 -31.98
CA MET A 1 -6.19 -8.29 -31.20
C MET A 1 -4.96 -8.57 -30.36
N THR A 2 -3.85 -7.94 -30.71
CA THR A 2 -2.58 -8.02 -29.97
C THR A 2 -2.81 -7.46 -28.58
N MET A 3 -2.91 -8.35 -27.57
CA MET A 3 -2.93 -7.93 -26.18
C MET A 3 -1.67 -7.12 -25.95
N GLU A 4 -1.83 -5.82 -25.67
CA GLU A 4 -0.76 -5.00 -25.14
C GLU A 4 -0.15 -5.80 -24.00
N LYS A 5 1.07 -6.33 -24.19
CA LYS A 5 1.85 -6.92 -23.12
C LYS A 5 2.20 -5.75 -22.19
N GLY A 6 1.24 -5.37 -21.35
CA GLY A 6 1.38 -4.28 -20.39
C GLY A 6 2.58 -4.56 -19.50
N LYS A 7 3.05 -3.56 -18.75
CA LYS A 7 4.23 -3.62 -17.85
C LYS A 7 4.39 -4.89 -16.99
N PHE A 8 3.35 -5.71 -16.83
CA PHE A 8 3.34 -6.98 -16.11
C PHE A 8 3.47 -8.23 -17.00
N GLY A 9 3.13 -8.16 -18.29
CA GLY A 9 3.22 -9.25 -19.26
C GLY A 9 4.64 -9.75 -19.53
N ASN A 10 5.65 -8.90 -19.33
CA ASN A 10 7.07 -9.25 -19.46
C ASN A 10 7.72 -9.75 -18.15
N LEU A 11 6.99 -9.76 -17.03
CA LEU A 11 7.51 -10.27 -15.76
C LEU A 11 7.19 -11.76 -15.62
N THR A 12 8.16 -12.54 -15.12
CA THR A 12 7.93 -13.96 -14.76
C THR A 12 6.97 -14.07 -13.57
N THR A 13 6.25 -15.18 -13.47
CA THR A 13 5.27 -15.46 -12.39
C THR A 13 5.90 -15.32 -11.00
N ASN A 14 7.16 -15.73 -10.85
CA ASN A 14 7.97 -15.54 -9.63
C ASN A 14 8.24 -14.07 -9.28
N GLN A 15 8.47 -13.21 -10.28
CA GLN A 15 8.69 -11.79 -10.05
C GLN A 15 7.38 -11.07 -9.67
N LEU A 16 6.25 -11.47 -10.26
CA LEU A 16 4.91 -11.01 -9.89
C LEU A 16 4.55 -11.40 -8.45
N GLN A 17 4.79 -12.65 -8.04
CA GLN A 17 4.58 -13.09 -6.66
C GLN A 17 5.46 -12.33 -5.66
N LYS A 18 6.75 -12.14 -5.96
CA LYS A 18 7.64 -11.31 -5.12
C LYS A 18 7.09 -9.90 -4.96
N ARG A 19 6.72 -9.23 -6.06
CA ARG A 19 6.16 -7.87 -6.02
C ARG A 19 4.83 -7.81 -5.26
N LYS A 20 3.97 -8.83 -5.37
CA LYS A 20 2.75 -8.95 -4.55
C LYS A 20 3.08 -9.00 -3.06
N LYS A 21 4.10 -9.78 -2.67
CA LYS A 21 4.55 -9.91 -1.28
C LYS A 21 5.12 -8.59 -0.75
N TYR A 22 5.94 -7.89 -1.54
CA TYR A 22 6.45 -6.56 -1.17
C TYR A 22 5.33 -5.53 -1.03
N ALA A 23 4.36 -5.50 -1.96
CA ALA A 23 3.21 -4.61 -1.85
C ALA A 23 2.37 -4.92 -0.60
N PHE A 24 2.20 -6.19 -0.24
CA PHE A 24 1.53 -6.58 0.99
C PHE A 24 2.29 -6.10 2.25
N ILE A 25 3.60 -6.33 2.31
CA ILE A 25 4.44 -5.87 3.43
C ILE A 25 4.36 -4.34 3.56
N LEU A 26 4.46 -3.60 2.45
CA LEU A 26 4.33 -2.15 2.43
C LEU A 26 2.98 -1.66 2.97
N LEU A 27 1.88 -2.32 2.59
CA LEU A 27 0.55 -2.00 3.13
C LEU A 27 0.47 -2.23 4.64
N VAL A 28 1.06 -3.33 5.14
CA VAL A 28 1.11 -3.63 6.58
C VAL A 28 1.91 -2.57 7.33
N ILE A 29 3.08 -2.16 6.81
CA ILE A 29 3.91 -1.10 7.39
C ILE A 29 3.15 0.23 7.43
N LEU A 30 2.44 0.59 6.35
CA LEU A 30 1.63 1.80 6.31
C LEU A 30 0.51 1.79 7.35
N ILE A 31 -0.18 0.67 7.51
CA ILE A 31 -1.23 0.53 8.53
C ILE A 31 -0.63 0.68 9.94
N ALA A 32 0.51 0.03 10.20
CA ALA A 32 1.20 0.16 11.48
C ALA A 32 1.64 1.61 11.77
N ALA A 33 2.16 2.32 10.75
CA ALA A 33 2.54 3.73 10.88
C ALA A 33 1.34 4.62 11.21
N VAL A 34 0.20 4.43 10.52
CA VAL A 34 -1.04 5.17 10.81
C VAL A 34 -1.53 4.92 12.24
N VAL A 35 -1.47 3.68 12.72
CA VAL A 35 -1.86 3.34 14.11
C VAL A 35 -0.96 4.04 15.12
N LEU A 36 0.35 4.08 14.87
CA LEU A 36 1.31 4.79 15.72
C LEU A 36 1.07 6.31 15.72
N ASP A 37 0.87 6.92 14.55
CA ASP A 37 0.61 8.36 14.45
C ASP A 37 -0.70 8.76 15.15
N VAL A 38 -1.76 7.97 14.99
CA VAL A 38 -3.03 8.19 15.69
C VAL A 38 -2.87 8.02 17.20
N SER A 39 -2.12 7.02 17.66
CA SER A 39 -1.83 6.82 19.08
C SER A 39 -1.07 8.01 19.67
N ALA A 40 -0.10 8.55 18.93
CA ALA A 40 0.66 9.74 19.33
C ALA A 40 -0.22 11.00 19.36
N LEU A 41 -1.13 11.17 18.39
CA LEU A 41 -2.10 12.28 18.39
C LEU A 41 -3.03 12.22 19.60
N ILE A 42 -3.55 11.03 19.93
CA ILE A 42 -4.38 10.84 21.13
C ILE A 42 -3.58 11.16 22.38
N TYR A 43 -2.35 10.67 22.49
CA TYR A 43 -1.47 10.96 23.63
C TYR A 43 -1.24 12.47 23.80
N LEU A 44 -0.94 13.19 22.71
CA LEU A 44 -0.75 14.64 22.72
C LEU A 44 -2.01 15.41 23.17
N LEU A 45 -3.20 14.94 22.76
CA LEU A 45 -4.48 15.47 23.21
C LEU A 45 -4.70 15.24 24.71
N VAL A 46 -4.37 14.05 25.22
CA VAL A 46 -4.52 13.69 26.65
C VAL A 46 -3.61 14.56 27.53
N ILE A 47 -2.38 14.85 27.10
CA ILE A 47 -1.45 15.69 27.87
C ILE A 47 -1.63 17.20 27.62
N GLY A 48 -2.67 17.61 26.88
CA GLY A 48 -3.01 19.01 26.65
C GLY A 48 -2.01 19.78 25.77
N LYS A 49 -1.14 19.10 25.01
CA LYS A 49 -0.15 19.74 24.13
C LYS A 49 -0.75 20.31 22.82
N GLY A 50 -2.05 20.19 22.63
CA GLY A 50 -2.74 20.66 21.43
C GLY A 50 -2.53 19.76 20.23
N PHE A 51 -3.14 20.14 19.11
CA PHE A 51 -3.11 19.36 17.87
C PHE A 51 -1.76 19.51 17.14
N ASN A 52 -1.17 18.39 16.74
CA ASN A 52 0.11 18.39 16.02
C ASN A 52 -0.12 18.22 14.51
N ASN A 53 0.01 19.33 13.77
CA ASN A 53 -0.14 19.36 12.32
C ASN A 53 0.85 18.45 11.58
N ALA A 54 2.05 18.24 12.12
CA ALA A 54 3.05 17.38 11.47
C ALA A 54 2.62 15.91 11.50
N LEU A 55 2.16 15.41 12.66
CA LEU A 55 1.63 14.05 12.80
C LEU A 55 0.36 13.82 11.97
N PHE A 56 -0.50 14.84 11.88
CA PHE A 56 -1.66 14.75 11.02
C PHE A 56 -1.28 14.67 9.54
N ALA A 57 -0.30 15.47 9.10
CA ALA A 57 0.20 15.44 7.73
C ALA A 57 0.84 14.10 7.37
N THR A 58 1.61 13.48 8.27
CA THR A 58 2.20 12.14 8.04
C THR A 58 1.11 11.06 7.96
N THR A 59 0.10 11.12 8.82
CA THR A 59 -1.06 10.22 8.78
C THR A 59 -1.79 10.33 7.44
N ALA A 60 -2.06 11.55 6.98
CA ALA A 60 -2.72 11.80 5.70
C ALA A 60 -1.89 11.32 4.51
N ALA A 61 -0.57 11.59 4.51
CA ALA A 61 0.33 11.11 3.46
C ALA A 61 0.34 9.58 3.37
N CYS A 62 0.30 8.88 4.51
CA CYS A 62 0.21 7.42 4.55
C CYS A 62 -1.08 6.91 3.90
N MET A 63 -2.22 7.58 4.09
CA MET A 63 -3.48 7.24 3.41
C MET A 63 -3.42 7.48 1.91
N VAL A 64 -2.80 8.58 1.46
CA VAL A 64 -2.65 8.90 0.03
C VAL A 64 -1.78 7.86 -0.68
N ILE A 65 -0.70 7.40 -0.04
CA ILE A 65 0.21 6.37 -0.58
C ILE A 65 -0.41 4.96 -0.54
N PHE A 66 -1.34 4.71 0.38
CA PHE A 66 -2.02 3.42 0.49
C PHE A 66 -2.80 3.05 -0.78
N ILE A 67 -3.52 4.02 -1.37
CA ILE A 67 -4.37 3.82 -2.55
C ILE A 67 -3.60 3.24 -3.77
N PRO A 68 -2.51 3.87 -4.25
CA PRO A 68 -1.78 3.36 -5.41
C PRO A 68 -1.12 2.00 -5.14
N ILE A 69 -0.66 1.73 -3.91
CA ILE A 69 -0.09 0.44 -3.54
C ILE A 69 -1.17 -0.66 -3.56
N TYR A 70 -2.35 -0.37 -3.01
CA TYR A 70 -3.48 -1.30 -3.02
C TYR A 70 -3.96 -1.59 -4.45
N MET A 71 -4.11 -0.57 -5.29
CA MET A 71 -4.45 -0.73 -6.70
C MET A 71 -3.38 -1.55 -7.46
N GLY A 72 -2.10 -1.27 -7.19
CA GLY A 72 -0.97 -2.03 -7.76
C GLY A 72 -1.02 -3.51 -7.39
N LYS A 73 -1.28 -3.82 -6.11
CA LYS A 73 -1.46 -5.20 -5.62
C LYS A 73 -2.63 -5.89 -6.34
N LYS A 74 -3.78 -5.22 -6.47
CA LYS A 74 -4.97 -5.77 -7.15
C LYS A 74 -4.72 -6.07 -8.63
N LYS A 75 -3.96 -5.19 -9.32
CA LYS A 75 -3.53 -5.42 -10.72
C LYS A 75 -2.61 -6.65 -10.84
N ILE A 76 -1.67 -6.82 -9.91
CA ILE A 76 -0.78 -8.00 -9.88
C ILE A 76 -1.58 -9.28 -9.63
N GLU A 77 -2.59 -9.25 -8.75
CA GLU A 77 -3.49 -10.38 -8.51
C GLU A 77 -4.33 -10.73 -9.74
N GLY A 78 -4.87 -9.74 -10.45
CA GLY A 78 -5.61 -9.97 -11.68
C GLY A 78 -4.75 -10.64 -12.76
N GLU A 79 -3.51 -10.17 -12.92
CA GLU A 79 -2.56 -10.75 -13.88
C GLU A 79 -2.15 -12.19 -13.51
N LEU A 80 -1.94 -12.49 -12.23
CA LEU A 80 -1.65 -13.84 -11.77
C LEU A 80 -2.82 -14.79 -12.04
N LYS A 81 -4.06 -14.38 -11.75
CA LYS A 81 -5.26 -15.19 -12.04
C LYS A 81 -5.46 -15.45 -13.54
N ASN A 82 -5.20 -14.47 -14.39
CA ASN A 82 -5.28 -14.64 -15.85
C ASN A 82 -4.29 -15.67 -16.40
N ARG A 83 -3.16 -15.88 -15.72
CA ARG A 83 -2.14 -16.88 -16.07
C ARG A 83 -2.39 -18.26 -15.45
N GLU A 84 -3.18 -18.35 -14.39
CA GLU A 84 -3.65 -19.62 -13.84
C GLU A 84 -4.85 -20.18 -14.63
N ASN A 85 -5.64 -19.31 -15.26
CA ASN A 85 -6.80 -19.67 -16.08
C ASN A 85 -6.50 -19.86 -17.59
N ASN A 86 -5.25 -19.67 -18.04
CA ASN A 86 -4.76 -20.00 -19.39
C ASN A 86 -3.71 -21.10 -19.29
#